data_AF-A0ABD0QLT4-F1
#
_entry.id   AF-A0ABD0QLT4-F1
#
_cell.length_a   1.000
_cell.length_b   1.000
_cell.length_c   1.000
_cell.angle_alpha   90.00
_cell.angle_beta   90.00
_cell.angle_gamma   90.00
#
_symmetry.space_group_name_H-M   'P 1'
#
loop_
_entity.id
_entity.type
_entity.pdbx_description
1 polymer ?
#
loop_
_entity_poly.entity_id
_entity_poly.type
_entity_poly.pdbx_seq_one_letter_code
_entity_poly.pdbx_strand_id
1 'polypeptide(L)'
;ITQIFSLAGGENECDRDQGLMELFTSLGQTVLPAHWVGVMAKGPVLQLLQCSKLSTMADTVVQIEKGFFYQVSVQNQPLLLMHTVYSRHPTCLETVDDVVSLLLDLEGLGVCQGYQNFDMGSPWEPRMSVRAALCDLLIPKDEEQCPKCTQPVEG
;
A
#
# COMPACT_ATOMS: atom_id res chain seq x y z
N ILE A 1 -10.70 2.78 -46.89
CA ILE A 1 -11.75 3.10 -45.90
C ILE A 1 -11.39 2.32 -44.65
N THR A 2 -10.91 2.99 -43.61
CA THR A 2 -10.59 2.36 -42.32
C THR A 2 -11.43 3.09 -41.29
N GLN A 3 -12.41 2.39 -40.72
CA GLN A 3 -13.33 2.96 -39.76
C GLN A 3 -12.62 3.09 -38.41
N ILE A 4 -12.45 4.33 -37.95
CA ILE A 4 -11.96 4.64 -36.62
C ILE A 4 -13.18 4.61 -35.69
N PHE A 5 -13.22 3.65 -34.77
CA PHE A 5 -14.23 3.63 -33.72
C PHE A 5 -13.84 4.65 -32.65
N SER A 6 -14.50 5.81 -32.68
CA SER A 6 -14.54 6.71 -31.52
C SER A 6 -15.39 6.05 -30.44
N LEU A 7 -14.75 5.54 -29.39
CA LEU A 7 -15.44 5.17 -28.16
C LEU A 7 -15.83 6.46 -27.43
N ALA A 8 -17.00 6.99 -27.78
CA ALA A 8 -17.73 7.88 -26.92
C ALA A 8 -18.31 7.05 -25.76
N GLY A 9 -17.59 7.03 -24.64
CA GLY A 9 -18.08 6.65 -23.32
C GLY A 9 -17.85 7.83 -22.38
N GLY A 10 -18.49 8.96 -22.68
CA GLY A 10 -18.47 10.18 -21.85
C GLY A 10 -19.34 10.04 -20.61
N GLU A 11 -19.32 8.88 -19.97
CA GLU A 11 -19.86 8.70 -18.64
C GLU A 11 -18.75 8.95 -17.62
N ASN A 12 -18.81 10.17 -17.08
CA ASN A 12 -18.68 10.39 -15.64
C ASN A 12 -17.27 10.43 -15.01
N GLU A 13 -16.31 11.12 -15.63
CA GLU A 13 -15.10 11.57 -14.91
C GLU A 13 -15.45 12.39 -13.64
N CYS A 14 -16.50 13.21 -13.70
CA CYS A 14 -16.99 14.01 -12.58
C CYS A 14 -17.64 13.18 -11.46
N ASP A 15 -18.32 12.10 -11.81
CA ASP A 15 -19.08 11.24 -10.87
C ASP A 15 -18.17 10.21 -10.18
N ARG A 16 -17.11 9.76 -10.83
CA ARG A 16 -16.06 8.95 -10.19
C ARG A 16 -15.21 9.77 -9.21
N ASP A 17 -15.04 11.06 -9.46
CA ASP A 17 -14.43 12.00 -8.51
C ASP A 17 -15.35 12.26 -7.31
N GLN A 18 -16.66 12.33 -7.56
CA GLN A 18 -17.68 12.41 -6.52
C GLN A 18 -17.70 11.14 -5.63
N GLY A 19 -17.58 9.95 -6.23
CA GLY A 19 -17.55 8.68 -5.48
C GLY A 19 -16.38 8.58 -4.48
N LEU A 20 -15.19 9.06 -4.85
CA LEU A 20 -14.05 9.11 -3.92
C LEU A 20 -14.29 10.07 -2.75
N MET A 21 -14.95 11.21 -3.00
CA MET A 21 -15.30 12.17 -1.96
C MET A 21 -16.37 11.62 -1.00
N GLU A 22 -17.33 10.84 -1.50
CA GLU A 22 -18.33 10.15 -0.70
C GLU A 22 -17.71 9.06 0.18
N LEU A 23 -16.80 8.26 -0.38
CA LEU A 23 -16.03 7.29 0.38
C LEU A 23 -15.19 8.00 1.46
N PHE A 24 -14.48 9.07 1.11
CA PHE A 24 -13.70 9.86 2.06
C PHE A 24 -14.57 10.41 3.20
N THR A 25 -15.75 10.93 2.89
CA THR A 25 -16.70 11.43 3.89
C THR A 25 -17.16 10.31 4.82
N SER A 26 -17.47 9.14 4.26
CA SER A 26 -17.90 7.96 5.02
C SER A 26 -16.79 7.42 5.94
N LEU A 27 -15.55 7.41 5.45
CA LEU A 27 -14.37 7.07 6.26
C LEU A 27 -14.15 8.07 7.40
N GLY A 28 -14.37 9.37 7.16
CA GLY A 28 -14.30 10.41 8.20
C GLY A 28 -15.33 10.27 9.32
N GLN A 29 -16.41 9.53 9.09
CA GLN A 29 -17.44 9.19 10.09
C GLN A 29 -17.16 7.85 10.80
N THR A 30 -16.13 7.12 10.35
CA THR A 30 -15.76 5.79 10.85
C THR A 30 -14.49 5.88 11.69
N VAL A 31 -14.44 5.14 12.80
CA VAL A 31 -13.19 4.96 13.54
C VAL A 31 -12.35 3.92 12.81
N LEU A 32 -11.38 4.37 12.03
CA LEU A 32 -10.44 3.49 11.34
C LEU A 32 -9.53 2.76 12.35
N PRO A 33 -9.10 1.52 12.03
CA PRO A 33 -8.23 0.76 12.91
C PRO A 33 -6.89 1.47 13.12
N ALA A 34 -6.20 1.12 14.21
CA ALA A 34 -4.78 1.39 14.44
C ALA A 34 -4.26 2.84 14.26
N HIS A 35 -5.10 3.87 14.22
CA HIS A 35 -4.72 5.27 13.92
C HIS A 35 -4.44 5.55 12.42
N TRP A 36 -5.10 4.82 11.54
CA TRP A 36 -5.19 5.19 10.14
C TRP A 36 -6.05 6.44 9.94
N VAL A 37 -5.66 7.30 9.01
CA VAL A 37 -6.36 8.55 8.68
C VAL A 37 -6.48 8.68 7.17
N GLY A 38 -7.67 9.03 6.68
CA GLY A 38 -7.89 9.41 5.29
C GLY A 38 -7.52 10.88 5.03
N VAL A 39 -6.87 11.15 3.90
CA VAL A 39 -6.60 12.50 3.40
C VAL A 39 -6.80 12.54 1.89
N MET A 40 -7.29 13.68 1.37
CA MET A 40 -7.31 13.91 -0.08
C MET A 40 -5.98 14.49 -0.53
N ALA A 41 -5.33 13.84 -1.49
CA ALA A 41 -4.11 14.34 -2.11
C ALA A 41 -4.42 15.37 -3.21
N LYS A 42 -3.39 15.91 -3.86
CA LYS A 42 -3.59 16.79 -5.02
C LYS A 42 -4.13 15.97 -6.20
N GLY A 43 -5.40 16.16 -6.51
CA GLY A 43 -6.12 15.42 -7.55
C GLY A 43 -7.14 14.43 -6.96
N PRO A 44 -7.75 13.58 -7.80
CA PRO A 44 -8.78 12.63 -7.40
C PRO A 44 -8.14 11.36 -6.79
N VAL A 45 -7.43 11.54 -5.69
CA VAL A 45 -6.71 10.46 -4.99
C VAL A 45 -6.96 10.60 -3.50
N LEU A 46 -7.56 9.57 -2.93
CA LEU A 46 -7.69 9.38 -1.48
C LEU A 46 -6.46 8.62 -0.99
N GLN A 47 -5.83 9.10 0.08
CA GLN A 47 -4.72 8.41 0.73
C GLN A 47 -5.11 8.02 2.14
N LEU A 48 -4.77 6.80 2.55
CA LEU A 48 -4.84 6.36 3.93
C LEU A 48 -3.41 6.35 4.48
N LEU A 49 -3.21 7.01 5.62
CA LEU A 49 -1.92 7.19 6.27
C LEU A 49 -1.94 6.63 7.68
N GLN A 50 -0.90 5.89 8.05
CA GLN A 50 -0.69 5.39 9.40
C GLN A 50 -0.04 6.50 10.25
N CYS A 51 -0.71 7.02 11.27
CA CYS A 51 -0.20 8.12 12.12
C CYS A 51 0.49 7.70 13.45
N SER A 52 0.41 6.44 13.85
CA SER A 52 1.07 5.84 15.00
C SER A 52 2.53 5.46 14.70
N LYS A 53 3.46 6.07 15.44
CA LYS A 53 4.89 5.73 15.40
C LYS A 53 5.22 4.32 15.93
N LEU A 54 4.27 3.68 16.61
CA LEU A 54 4.44 2.33 17.16
C LEU A 54 3.94 1.24 16.20
N SER A 55 3.25 1.61 15.12
CA SER A 55 2.83 0.64 14.11
C SER A 55 4.00 0.26 13.20
N THR A 56 4.08 -1.02 12.84
CA THR A 56 4.97 -1.49 11.77
C THR A 56 4.61 -0.90 10.42
N MET A 57 3.39 -0.38 10.27
CA MET A 57 2.88 0.24 9.06
C MET A 57 3.07 1.77 9.05
N ALA A 58 3.81 2.37 9.98
CA ALA A 58 3.98 3.83 10.08
C ALA A 58 4.41 4.53 8.77
N ASP A 59 5.21 3.85 7.94
CA ASP A 59 5.68 4.35 6.64
C ASP A 59 4.82 3.87 5.45
N THR A 60 3.59 3.41 5.71
CA THR A 60 2.69 2.84 4.70
C THR A 60 1.67 3.86 4.24
N VAL A 61 1.48 3.92 2.92
CA VAL A 61 0.43 4.71 2.27
C VAL A 61 -0.40 3.78 1.40
N VAL A 62 -1.71 3.78 1.62
CA VAL A 62 -2.67 3.18 0.69
C VAL A 62 -3.24 4.31 -0.15
N GLN A 63 -3.02 4.26 -1.46
CA GLN A 63 -3.57 5.22 -2.41
C GLN A 63 -4.77 4.59 -3.08
N ILE A 64 -5.90 5.30 -3.10
CA ILE A 64 -7.14 4.90 -3.76
C ILE A 64 -7.42 5.94 -4.85
N GLU A 65 -7.39 5.48 -6.10
CA GLU A 65 -7.56 6.30 -7.30
C GLU A 65 -8.98 6.23 -7.86
N LYS A 66 -9.22 6.95 -8.96
CA LYS A 66 -10.49 6.93 -9.70
C LYS A 66 -10.97 5.50 -9.99
N GLY A 67 -12.21 5.19 -9.63
CA GLY A 67 -12.77 3.84 -9.75
C GLY A 67 -12.34 2.88 -8.64
N PHE A 68 -11.84 3.43 -7.53
CA PHE A 68 -11.58 2.71 -6.28
C PHE A 68 -10.45 1.67 -6.35
N PHE A 69 -9.69 1.63 -7.45
CA PHE A 69 -8.45 0.88 -7.50
C PHE A 69 -7.47 1.41 -6.47
N TYR A 70 -6.72 0.51 -5.83
CA TYR A 70 -5.79 0.89 -4.80
C TYR A 70 -4.40 0.32 -5.01
N GLN A 71 -3.42 1.06 -4.50
CA GLN A 71 -2.02 0.65 -4.45
C GLN A 71 -1.48 0.88 -3.04
N VAL A 72 -0.80 -0.14 -2.52
CA VAL A 72 -0.08 -0.06 -1.24
C VAL A 72 1.37 0.28 -1.52
N SER A 73 1.92 1.21 -0.75
CA SER A 73 3.35 1.53 -0.75
C SER A 73 3.86 1.63 0.67
N VAL A 74 5.11 1.20 0.88
CA VAL A 74 5.77 1.21 2.20
C VAL A 74 7.16 1.81 1.99
N GLN A 75 7.56 2.79 2.79
CA GLN A 75 8.86 3.46 2.65
C GLN A 75 9.08 4.03 1.23
N ASN A 76 8.02 4.56 0.61
CA ASN A 76 8.00 5.03 -0.79
C ASN A 76 8.30 3.96 -1.84
N GLN A 77 8.24 2.67 -1.48
CA GLN A 77 8.37 1.55 -2.41
C GLN A 77 6.97 0.95 -2.65
N PRO A 78 6.53 0.81 -3.92
CA PRO A 78 5.25 0.18 -4.21
C PRO A 78 5.31 -1.31 -3.92
N LEU A 79 4.25 -1.85 -3.32
CA LEU A 79 4.07 -3.28 -3.14
C LEU A 79 3.82 -3.95 -4.50
N LEU A 80 4.49 -5.06 -4.77
CA LEU A 80 4.33 -5.80 -6.01
C LEU A 80 2.88 -6.27 -6.17
N LEU A 81 2.31 -6.14 -7.36
CA LEU A 81 0.91 -6.52 -7.64
C LEU A 81 0.61 -8.02 -7.42
N MET A 82 1.65 -8.85 -7.41
CA MET A 82 1.56 -10.27 -7.10
C MET A 82 1.54 -10.59 -5.59
N HIS A 83 1.63 -9.57 -4.73
CA HIS A 83 1.60 -9.76 -3.28
C HIS A 83 0.24 -10.26 -2.80
N THR A 84 0.24 -11.12 -1.79
CA THR A 84 -0.95 -11.83 -1.29
C THR A 84 -2.05 -10.90 -0.79
N VAL A 85 -1.71 -9.70 -0.29
CA VAL A 85 -2.67 -8.63 0.06
C VAL A 85 -3.65 -8.38 -1.10
N TYR A 86 -3.18 -8.22 -2.33
CA TYR A 86 -4.05 -7.95 -3.47
C TYR A 86 -4.94 -9.14 -3.87
N SER A 87 -4.54 -10.36 -3.51
CA SER A 87 -5.37 -11.55 -3.75
C SER A 87 -6.42 -11.80 -2.66
N ARG A 88 -6.28 -11.18 -1.49
CA ARG A 88 -7.16 -11.34 -0.33
C ARG A 88 -8.28 -10.30 -0.26
N HIS A 89 -8.15 -9.20 -0.99
CA HIS A 89 -9.09 -8.09 -1.02
C HIS A 89 -9.65 -7.86 -2.43
N PRO A 90 -10.83 -7.24 -2.56
CA PRO A 90 -11.34 -6.86 -3.87
C PRO A 90 -10.38 -5.91 -4.57
N THR A 91 -10.35 -5.94 -5.91
CA THR A 91 -9.48 -5.06 -6.72
C THR A 91 -9.86 -3.58 -6.58
N CYS A 92 -11.11 -3.30 -6.23
CA CYS A 92 -11.67 -1.97 -6.02
C CYS A 92 -12.22 -1.86 -4.58
N LEU A 93 -11.85 -0.83 -3.85
CA LEU A 93 -12.30 -0.55 -2.48
C LEU A 93 -13.49 0.42 -2.50
N GLU A 94 -14.67 -0.09 -2.86
CA GLU A 94 -15.86 0.75 -3.03
C GLU A 94 -16.54 1.09 -1.71
N THR A 95 -16.35 0.26 -0.68
CA THR A 95 -17.01 0.44 0.62
C THR A 95 -16.03 0.70 1.77
N VAL A 96 -16.54 1.28 2.86
CA VAL A 96 -15.78 1.45 4.10
C VAL A 96 -15.32 0.10 4.67
N ASP A 97 -16.12 -0.96 4.52
CA ASP A 97 -15.77 -2.30 5.00
C ASP A 97 -14.56 -2.87 4.25
N ASP A 98 -14.52 -2.71 2.92
CA ASP A 98 -13.37 -3.12 2.11
C ASP A 98 -12.08 -2.42 2.58
N VAL A 99 -12.18 -1.12 2.84
CA VAL A 99 -11.06 -0.32 3.35
C VAL A 99 -10.65 -0.78 4.74
N VAL A 100 -11.57 -0.92 5.68
CA VAL A 100 -11.27 -1.34 7.05
C VAL A 100 -10.65 -2.74 7.08
N SER A 101 -11.18 -3.66 6.27
CA SER A 101 -10.66 -5.03 6.12
C SER A 101 -9.20 -5.01 5.63
N LEU A 102 -8.90 -4.23 4.59
CA LEU A 102 -7.51 -4.05 4.11
C LEU A 102 -6.60 -3.47 5.20
N LEU A 103 -7.04 -2.44 5.91
CA LEU A 103 -6.22 -1.80 6.94
C LEU A 103 -5.91 -2.74 8.11
N LEU A 104 -6.87 -3.56 8.52
CA LEU A 104 -6.66 -4.58 9.55
C LEU A 104 -5.65 -5.64 9.09
N ASP A 105 -5.73 -6.08 7.84
CA ASP A 105 -4.79 -7.05 7.28
C ASP A 105 -3.37 -6.48 7.15
N LEU A 106 -3.23 -5.22 6.74
CA LEU A 106 -1.94 -4.52 6.73
C LEU A 106 -1.32 -4.42 8.13
N GLU A 107 -2.12 -4.11 9.14
CA GLU A 107 -1.68 -4.10 10.54
C GLU A 107 -1.29 -5.50 11.06
N GLY A 108 -1.66 -6.57 10.36
CA GLY A 108 -1.16 -7.93 10.62
C GLY A 108 0.24 -8.21 10.07
N LEU A 109 0.83 -7.30 9.29
CA LEU A 109 2.07 -7.50 8.55
C LEU A 109 3.25 -6.69 9.11
N GLY A 110 4.45 -7.19 8.84
CA GLY A 110 5.73 -6.55 9.12
C GLY A 110 6.42 -6.11 7.85
N VAL A 111 7.41 -5.23 7.99
CA VAL A 111 8.26 -4.80 6.86
C VAL A 111 9.51 -5.69 6.83
N CYS A 112 9.79 -6.27 5.67
CA CYS A 112 10.98 -7.09 5.46
C CYS A 112 12.26 -6.26 5.71
N GLN A 113 13.14 -6.77 6.56
CA GLN A 113 14.39 -6.10 6.95
C GLN A 113 15.47 -6.12 5.85
N GLY A 114 15.26 -6.89 4.77
CA GLY A 114 16.24 -7.01 3.69
C GLY A 114 17.40 -7.93 4.09
N TYR A 115 18.53 -7.86 3.38
CA TYR A 115 19.74 -8.60 3.74
C TYR A 115 20.26 -8.12 5.09
N GLN A 116 20.43 -9.03 6.03
CA GLN A 116 21.18 -8.75 7.25
C GLN A 116 22.66 -8.77 6.88
N ASN A 117 23.27 -7.58 6.78
CA ASN A 117 24.72 -7.50 6.77
C ASN A 117 25.22 -7.88 8.18
N PHE A 118 25.61 -9.14 8.34
CA PHE A 118 26.28 -9.61 9.55
C PHE A 118 27.71 -9.07 9.68
N ASP A 119 28.22 -8.35 8.67
CA ASP A 119 29.52 -7.73 8.75
C ASP A 119 29.48 -6.51 9.68
N MET A 120 30.29 -6.60 10.73
CA MET A 120 30.46 -5.63 11.80
C MET A 120 30.96 -4.27 11.27
N GLY A 121 30.05 -3.45 10.77
CA GLY A 121 30.26 -2.00 10.72
C GLY A 121 30.34 -1.43 12.14
N SER A 122 31.00 -0.29 12.28
CA SER A 122 31.04 0.42 13.56
C SER A 122 29.61 0.72 14.04
N PRO A 123 29.33 0.79 15.37
CA PRO A 123 27.98 1.09 15.89
C PRO A 123 27.38 2.42 15.42
N TRP A 124 28.19 3.25 14.75
CA TRP A 124 27.88 4.61 14.34
C TRP A 124 27.56 4.73 12.84
N GLU A 125 27.68 3.64 12.08
CA GLU A 125 27.36 3.65 10.66
C GLU A 125 25.85 3.43 10.43
N PRO A 126 25.20 4.27 9.61
CA PRO A 126 23.82 4.05 9.21
C PRO A 126 23.68 2.67 8.56
N ARG A 127 22.90 1.78 9.17
CA ARG A 127 22.59 0.48 8.59
C ARG A 127 21.71 0.67 7.35
N MET A 128 22.32 0.63 6.18
CA MET A 128 21.57 0.58 4.93
C MET A 128 20.92 -0.81 4.80
N SER A 129 19.59 -0.86 4.89
CA SER A 129 18.83 -2.08 4.64
C SER A 129 18.72 -2.27 3.13
N VAL A 130 19.55 -3.14 2.56
CA VAL A 130 19.49 -3.50 1.15
C VAL A 130 18.51 -4.66 1.00
N ARG A 131 17.58 -4.59 0.04
CA ARG A 131 16.61 -5.65 -0.24
C ARG A 131 16.87 -6.31 -1.58
N ALA A 132 16.43 -7.56 -1.74
CA ALA A 132 16.37 -8.20 -3.03
C ALA A 132 15.50 -7.40 -4.01
N ALA A 133 15.81 -7.47 -5.31
CA ALA A 133 15.06 -6.75 -6.34
C ALA A 133 13.56 -7.13 -6.39
N LEU A 134 13.23 -8.37 -6.02
CA LEU A 134 11.86 -8.89 -5.92
C LEU A 134 11.48 -9.18 -4.46
N CYS A 135 11.94 -8.35 -3.52
CA CYS A 135 11.53 -8.45 -2.12
C CYS A 135 10.01 -8.31 -1.99
N ASP A 136 9.40 -9.15 -1.17
CA ASP A 136 7.95 -9.11 -0.93
C ASP A 136 7.52 -7.83 -0.18
N LEU A 137 8.48 -7.10 0.41
CA LEU A 137 8.36 -5.83 1.14
C LEU A 137 7.53 -5.91 2.43
N LEU A 138 6.30 -6.42 2.34
CA LEU A 138 5.47 -6.80 3.46
C LEU A 138 5.53 -8.32 3.66
N ILE A 139 5.64 -8.75 4.91
CA ILE A 139 5.78 -10.16 5.29
C ILE A 139 4.96 -10.44 6.57
N PRO A 140 4.70 -11.72 6.92
CA PRO A 140 4.14 -12.05 8.23
C PRO A 140 4.97 -11.45 9.37
N LYS A 141 4.32 -10.96 10.43
CA LYS A 141 4.99 -10.27 11.55
C LYS A 141 5.97 -11.14 12.34
N ASP A 142 5.81 -12.44 12.26
CA ASP A 142 6.68 -13.44 12.88
C ASP A 142 7.96 -13.73 12.06
N GLU A 143 8.08 -13.14 10.86
CA GLU A 143 9.24 -13.26 10.00
C GLU A 143 10.04 -11.94 9.97
N GLU A 144 11.38 -12.04 9.95
CA GLU A 144 12.26 -10.88 9.80
C GLU A 144 12.55 -10.55 8.32
N GLN A 145 12.51 -11.56 7.46
CA GLN A 145 12.94 -11.48 6.05
C GLN A 145 12.06 -12.36 5.17
N CYS A 146 11.72 -11.86 3.97
CA CYS A 146 11.10 -12.71 2.94
C CYS A 146 12.11 -13.73 2.37
N PRO A 147 11.65 -14.83 1.74
CA PRO A 147 12.51 -15.84 1.13
C PRO A 147 13.50 -15.31 0.08
N LYS A 148 13.23 -14.15 -0.51
CA LYS A 148 14.13 -13.49 -1.48
C LYS A 148 15.29 -12.76 -0.81
N CYS A 149 15.11 -12.30 0.43
CA CYS A 149 16.13 -11.59 1.20
C CYS A 149 16.93 -12.52 2.14
N THR A 150 16.52 -13.77 2.31
CA THR A 150 17.27 -14.77 3.09
C THR A 150 18.43 -15.39 2.31
N GLN A 151 18.39 -15.36 0.98
CA GLN A 151 19.47 -15.86 0.13
C GLN A 151 20.45 -14.72 -0.15
N PRO A 152 21.73 -14.81 0.24
CA PRO A 152 22.72 -13.80 -0.15
C PRO A 152 22.79 -13.73 -1.69
N VAL A 153 22.77 -12.52 -2.23
CA VAL A 153 23.17 -12.31 -3.63
C VAL A 153 24.64 -12.70 -3.72
N GLU A 154 24.94 -13.79 -4.42
CA GLU A 154 26.30 -14.04 -4.91
C GLU A 154 26.66 -12.84 -5.79
N GLY A 155 27.56 -12.00 -5.29
CA GLY A 155 28.10 -10.83 -5.97
C GLY A 155 29.22 -11.18 -6.94
#